data_AF-A0A929VXF1-F1
#
_entry.id   AF-A0A929VXF1-F1
#
_cell.length_a   1.000
_cell.length_b   1.000
_cell.length_c   1.000
_cell.angle_alpha   90.00
_cell.angle_beta   90.00
_cell.angle_gamma   90.00
#
_symmetry.space_group_name_H-M   'P 1'
#
loop_
_entity.id
_entity.type
_entity.pdbx_description
1 polymer ?
#
loop_
_entity_poly.entity_id
_entity_poly.type
_entity_poly.pdbx_seq_one_letter_code
_entity_poly.pdbx_strand_id
1 'polypeptide(L)'
;MNKFKTLKLFFLMLFVSVNLSARHYTVVISLDGFRWDYTNWYDTPFFDFMSTTGVSAGLIPSYPSKTFPNHYTIATGLYPDNHGIVANEFFDPKTGLLFSLANAQTKTDPQFYGGEPIWNTAHRQGKRVSVFYWPGSDVKVNGRYPDKFFYYDKKPHLTFNQRIEGIVSEMSLPEDQRPDLVMAYFEQPDANGHDFGPQSKHTRKAVEQVDSLLNMLYFKLSRLPHFSDINLVVVSDHGMAWVPQEHAIAIKKYLKPEWIRKISGSVPCNIYVQKGCEQKVYAALKNLDHVQVWKRKDVPHYLHYGSNPRIGDVIVNPEISYVISDTPIKAGGTHGFDPQLPEMHAIFRAFGPDFRHCNIPHFRNVDVYPLLCKLLKIEPATNDGDLNEIKMMLKE
;
A
#
# COMPACT_ATOMS: atom_id res chain seq x y z
N MET A 1 25.19 82.34 -5.44
CA MET A 1 24.64 81.46 -4.39
C MET A 1 23.40 80.77 -4.94
N ASN A 2 23.12 79.56 -4.44
CA ASN A 2 21.98 78.66 -4.72
C ASN A 2 22.11 77.69 -5.90
N LYS A 3 22.80 76.57 -5.60
CA LYS A 3 22.62 75.28 -6.25
C LYS A 3 21.29 74.67 -5.76
N PHE A 4 20.33 74.44 -6.64
CA PHE A 4 19.24 73.49 -6.37
C PHE A 4 19.48 72.23 -7.23
N LYS A 5 19.94 71.16 -6.58
CA LYS A 5 19.96 69.82 -7.16
C LYS A 5 18.58 69.20 -6.95
N THR A 6 17.82 69.02 -8.02
CA THR A 6 16.55 68.30 -8.01
C THR A 6 16.84 66.80 -8.01
N LEU A 7 16.74 66.16 -6.84
CA LEU A 7 16.85 64.72 -6.69
C LEU A 7 15.51 64.08 -7.11
N LYS A 8 15.45 63.49 -8.31
CA LYS A 8 14.30 62.67 -8.73
C LYS A 8 14.39 61.32 -8.01
N LEU A 9 13.56 61.12 -6.99
CA LEU A 9 13.38 59.82 -6.34
C LEU A 9 12.49 58.96 -7.24
N PHE A 10 13.07 57.97 -7.93
CA PHE A 10 12.32 56.93 -8.64
C PHE A 10 11.81 55.93 -7.61
N PHE A 11 10.51 55.93 -7.34
CA PHE A 11 9.85 54.88 -6.57
C PHE A 11 9.62 53.68 -7.50
N LEU A 12 10.54 52.72 -7.50
CA LEU A 12 10.35 51.44 -8.18
C LEU A 12 9.45 50.58 -7.27
N MET A 13 8.13 50.59 -7.51
CA MET A 13 7.24 49.57 -6.94
C MET A 13 7.61 48.22 -7.57
N LEU A 14 8.40 47.42 -6.89
CA LEU A 14 8.45 45.98 -7.15
C LEU A 14 7.08 45.41 -6.79
N PHE A 15 6.23 45.19 -7.80
CA PHE A 15 5.16 44.21 -7.68
C PHE A 15 5.83 42.85 -7.53
N VAL A 16 6.03 42.42 -6.28
CA VAL A 16 6.18 41.00 -5.99
C VAL A 16 4.81 40.40 -6.27
N SER A 17 4.62 39.93 -7.50
CA SER A 17 3.56 38.98 -7.80
C SER A 17 3.85 37.73 -6.97
N VAL A 18 3.29 37.69 -5.76
CA VAL A 18 3.14 36.43 -5.04
C VAL A 18 2.21 35.63 -5.92
N ASN A 19 2.77 34.76 -6.76
CA ASN A 19 2.04 33.65 -7.30
C ASN A 19 1.63 32.82 -6.07
N LEU A 20 0.46 33.12 -5.51
CA LEU A 20 -0.26 32.15 -4.70
C LEU A 20 -0.59 31.01 -5.67
N SER A 21 0.36 30.08 -5.84
CA SER A 21 0.03 28.78 -6.39
C SER A 21 -1.12 28.26 -5.55
N ALA A 22 -2.24 27.92 -6.20
CA ALA A 22 -3.34 27.25 -5.54
C ALA A 22 -2.78 26.05 -4.74
N ARG A 23 -3.19 25.93 -3.48
CA ARG A 23 -2.76 24.86 -2.59
C ARG A 23 -3.64 23.66 -2.86
N HIS A 24 -3.08 22.62 -3.47
CA HIS A 24 -3.80 21.38 -3.67
C HIS A 24 -3.67 20.46 -2.45
N TYR A 25 -4.72 19.70 -2.18
CA TYR A 25 -4.80 18.69 -1.12
C TYR A 25 -4.91 17.32 -1.73
N THR A 26 -4.43 16.29 -1.04
CA THR A 26 -4.56 14.90 -1.51
C THR A 26 -5.26 14.05 -0.47
N VAL A 27 -6.29 13.32 -0.90
CA VAL A 27 -6.95 12.27 -0.13
C VAL A 27 -6.66 10.94 -0.79
N VAL A 28 -6.09 10.00 -0.04
CA VAL A 28 -5.75 8.65 -0.50
C VAL A 28 -6.58 7.64 0.27
N ILE A 29 -7.35 6.82 -0.44
CA ILE A 29 -8.13 5.72 0.15
C ILE A 29 -7.55 4.40 -0.33
N SER A 30 -7.15 3.53 0.60
CA SER A 30 -6.83 2.14 0.30
C SER A 30 -8.02 1.23 0.65
N LEU A 31 -8.40 0.39 -0.30
CA LEU A 31 -9.40 -0.66 -0.14
C LEU A 31 -8.68 -2.01 -0.19
N ASP A 32 -8.54 -2.68 0.95
CA ASP A 32 -7.78 -3.94 1.06
C ASP A 32 -8.34 -4.99 0.10
N GLY A 33 -7.48 -5.64 -0.67
CA GLY A 33 -7.85 -6.76 -1.54
C GLY A 33 -8.81 -6.40 -2.69
N PHE A 34 -8.93 -5.11 -3.03
CA PHE A 34 -9.73 -4.65 -4.17
C PHE A 34 -8.96 -4.92 -5.47
N ARG A 35 -9.25 -6.09 -6.03
CA ARG A 35 -8.73 -6.56 -7.31
C ARG A 35 -9.16 -5.65 -8.47
N TRP A 36 -8.24 -5.39 -9.40
CA TRP A 36 -8.42 -4.42 -10.50
C TRP A 36 -9.68 -4.64 -11.37
N ASP A 37 -10.09 -5.90 -11.57
CA ASP A 37 -11.19 -6.32 -12.43
C ASP A 37 -12.52 -6.51 -11.70
N TYR A 38 -12.61 -6.23 -10.40
CA TYR A 38 -13.90 -6.24 -9.70
C TYR A 38 -14.91 -5.25 -10.31
N THR A 39 -14.43 -4.13 -10.85
CA THR A 39 -15.26 -3.16 -11.58
C THR A 39 -15.85 -3.72 -12.88
N ASN A 40 -15.27 -4.79 -13.44
CA ASN A 40 -15.81 -5.48 -14.61
C ASN A 40 -16.86 -6.54 -14.23
N TRP A 41 -16.86 -7.01 -12.98
CA TRP A 41 -17.71 -8.11 -12.52
C TRP A 41 -18.94 -7.64 -11.76
N TYR A 42 -18.85 -6.47 -11.12
CA TYR A 42 -19.82 -5.98 -10.15
C TYR A 42 -20.31 -4.57 -10.48
N ASP A 43 -21.43 -4.18 -9.88
CA ASP A 43 -22.04 -2.86 -10.11
C ASP A 43 -21.31 -1.78 -9.31
N THR A 44 -20.46 -1.02 -9.99
CA THR A 44 -19.58 -0.03 -9.35
C THR A 44 -19.65 1.34 -10.03
N PRO A 45 -20.82 1.98 -10.02
CA PRO A 45 -21.06 3.20 -10.80
C PRO A 45 -20.17 4.37 -10.38
N PHE A 46 -19.71 4.43 -9.13
CA PHE A 46 -18.77 5.47 -8.73
C PHE A 46 -17.35 5.22 -9.26
N PHE A 47 -16.89 3.97 -9.28
CA PHE A 47 -15.64 3.63 -9.96
C PHE A 47 -15.70 3.87 -11.47
N ASP A 48 -16.85 3.64 -12.11
CA ASP A 48 -17.08 3.98 -13.52
C ASP A 48 -17.02 5.50 -13.75
N PHE A 49 -17.62 6.27 -12.84
CA PHE A 49 -17.50 7.73 -12.85
C PHE A 49 -16.04 8.18 -12.70
N MET A 50 -15.27 7.61 -11.76
CA MET A 50 -13.84 7.95 -11.60
C MET A 50 -13.03 7.60 -12.86
N SER A 51 -13.34 6.47 -13.51
CA SER A 51 -12.68 6.03 -14.74
C SER A 51 -12.92 7.01 -15.91
N THR A 52 -14.11 7.57 -16.01
CA THR A 52 -14.48 8.51 -17.10
C THR A 52 -14.07 9.96 -16.85
N THR A 53 -13.84 10.33 -15.59
CA THR A 53 -13.52 11.71 -15.17
C THR A 53 -12.10 11.88 -14.64
N GLY A 54 -11.28 10.84 -14.71
CA GLY A 54 -9.94 10.85 -14.16
C GLY A 54 -9.03 9.79 -14.76
N VAL A 55 -8.09 9.32 -13.96
CA VAL A 55 -7.12 8.29 -14.28
C VAL A 55 -7.69 6.93 -13.91
N SER A 56 -7.57 5.98 -14.84
CA SER A 56 -7.89 4.58 -14.64
C SER A 56 -6.67 3.71 -14.93
N ALA A 57 -6.30 2.87 -13.97
CA ALA A 57 -5.21 1.90 -14.11
C ALA A 57 -5.39 0.73 -13.13
N GLY A 58 -4.47 -0.23 -13.22
CA GLY A 58 -4.22 -1.22 -12.16
C GLY A 58 -2.84 -1.01 -11.54
N LEU A 59 -2.68 -1.46 -10.29
CA LEU A 59 -1.40 -1.56 -9.61
C LEU A 59 -0.89 -2.99 -9.66
N ILE A 60 0.37 -3.13 -10.06
CA ILE A 60 1.15 -4.35 -9.89
C ILE A 60 1.75 -4.27 -8.48
N PRO A 61 1.33 -5.14 -7.54
CA PRO A 61 1.89 -5.11 -6.19
C PRO A 61 3.35 -5.55 -6.19
N SER A 62 4.04 -5.30 -5.09
CA SER A 62 5.33 -5.88 -4.79
C SER A 62 5.19 -7.28 -4.20
N TYR A 63 6.21 -8.12 -4.40
CA TYR A 63 6.22 -9.48 -3.86
C TYR A 63 6.71 -9.51 -2.40
N PRO A 64 6.07 -10.30 -1.51
CA PRO A 64 4.81 -11.01 -1.74
C PRO A 64 3.63 -10.03 -1.76
N SER A 65 2.59 -10.34 -2.55
CA SER A 65 1.35 -9.54 -2.68
C SER A 65 0.47 -9.62 -1.42
N LYS A 66 1.02 -9.21 -0.28
CA LYS A 66 0.45 -9.22 1.08
C LYS A 66 0.24 -7.81 1.60
N THR A 67 -0.70 -7.69 2.54
CA THR A 67 -1.19 -6.42 3.07
C THR A 67 -0.12 -5.47 3.60
N PHE A 68 0.61 -5.86 4.65
CA PHE A 68 1.58 -4.98 5.28
C PHE A 68 2.77 -4.64 4.39
N PRO A 69 3.38 -5.61 3.66
CA PRO A 69 4.40 -5.29 2.68
C PRO A 69 3.95 -4.23 1.67
N ASN A 70 2.78 -4.41 1.05
CA ASN A 70 2.34 -3.54 -0.05
C ASN A 70 1.80 -2.19 0.40
N HIS A 71 1.10 -2.12 1.53
CA HIS A 71 0.71 -0.82 2.10
C HIS A 71 1.95 -0.01 2.51
N TYR A 72 2.98 -0.66 3.04
CA TYR A 72 4.21 0.04 3.41
C TYR A 72 5.07 0.38 2.20
N THR A 73 5.06 -0.44 1.14
CA THR A 73 5.60 -0.09 -0.18
C THR A 73 4.94 1.17 -0.72
N ILE A 74 3.60 1.26 -0.74
CA ILE A 74 2.89 2.47 -1.21
C ILE A 74 3.29 3.71 -0.38
N ALA A 75 3.49 3.54 0.93
CA ALA A 75 3.87 4.63 1.81
C ALA A 75 5.34 5.07 1.67
N THR A 76 6.24 4.23 1.14
CA THR A 76 7.70 4.49 1.14
C THR A 76 8.34 4.50 -0.23
N GLY A 77 7.67 3.93 -1.24
CA GLY A 77 8.22 3.69 -2.57
C GLY A 77 9.29 2.61 -2.62
N LEU A 78 9.46 1.84 -1.54
CA LEU A 78 10.48 0.79 -1.44
C LEU A 78 9.86 -0.58 -1.64
N TYR A 79 10.62 -1.51 -2.21
CA TYR A 79 10.25 -2.92 -2.19
C TYR A 79 10.31 -3.50 -0.76
N PRO A 80 9.56 -4.58 -0.47
CA PRO A 80 9.59 -5.28 0.83
C PRO A 80 10.97 -5.66 1.32
N ASP A 81 11.85 -6.04 0.40
CA ASP A 81 13.24 -6.35 0.67
C ASP A 81 14.01 -5.15 1.26
N ASN A 82 13.72 -3.95 0.78
CA ASN A 82 14.41 -2.71 1.17
C ASN A 82 13.80 -2.06 2.42
N HIS A 83 12.47 -2.06 2.57
CA HIS A 83 11.83 -1.46 3.76
C HIS A 83 11.72 -2.42 4.96
N GLY A 84 12.00 -3.71 4.77
CA GLY A 84 12.16 -4.69 5.86
C GLY A 84 10.88 -5.30 6.43
N ILE A 85 9.71 -4.99 5.86
CA ILE A 85 8.43 -5.66 6.15
C ILE A 85 8.19 -6.66 5.02
N VAL A 86 8.84 -7.82 5.14
CA VAL A 86 8.98 -8.80 4.05
C VAL A 86 7.78 -9.75 3.90
N ALA A 87 6.86 -9.76 4.87
CA ALA A 87 5.62 -10.53 4.91
C ALA A 87 4.71 -10.02 6.06
N ASN A 88 3.46 -10.49 6.11
CA ASN A 88 2.54 -10.24 7.24
C ASN A 88 2.98 -11.00 8.52
N GLU A 89 3.80 -12.05 8.38
CA GLU A 89 4.46 -12.76 9.46
C GLU A 89 5.86 -13.17 9.01
N PHE A 90 6.88 -12.90 9.83
CA PHE A 90 8.25 -13.36 9.57
C PHE A 90 9.06 -13.43 10.86
N PHE A 91 10.10 -14.24 10.83
CA PHE A 91 11.05 -14.38 11.93
C PHE A 91 12.29 -13.56 11.62
N ASP A 92 12.72 -12.70 12.55
CA ASP A 92 13.96 -11.95 12.41
C ASP A 92 15.12 -12.75 13.04
N PRO A 93 16.04 -13.32 12.23
CA PRO A 93 17.10 -14.16 12.77
C PRO A 93 18.10 -13.42 13.66
N LYS A 94 18.20 -12.09 13.51
CA LYS A 94 19.13 -11.23 14.25
C LYS A 94 18.64 -11.00 15.68
N THR A 95 17.35 -10.73 15.87
CA THR A 95 16.76 -10.44 17.18
C THR A 95 16.13 -11.68 17.82
N GLY A 96 15.80 -12.70 17.03
CA GLY A 96 15.05 -13.87 17.48
C GLY A 96 13.55 -13.62 17.68
N LEU A 97 13.05 -12.47 17.23
CA LEU A 97 11.65 -12.07 17.40
C LEU A 97 10.80 -12.50 16.19
N LEU A 98 9.50 -12.71 16.46
CA LEU A 98 8.48 -12.96 15.43
C LEU A 98 7.68 -11.68 15.20
N PHE A 99 7.75 -11.15 13.99
CA PHE A 99 6.80 -10.15 13.53
C PHE A 99 5.49 -10.84 13.13
N SER A 100 4.35 -10.31 13.57
CA SER A 100 3.02 -10.81 13.17
C SER A 100 1.97 -9.73 13.33
N LEU A 101 1.02 -9.62 12.39
CA LEU A 101 -0.07 -8.64 12.48
C LEU A 101 -0.99 -8.87 13.69
N ALA A 102 -1.05 -10.11 14.18
CA ALA A 102 -1.81 -10.49 15.37
C ALA A 102 -1.11 -10.11 16.68
N ASN A 103 0.16 -9.70 16.64
CA ASN A 103 0.92 -9.28 17.82
C ASN A 103 1.10 -7.76 17.81
N ALA A 104 0.29 -7.06 18.61
CA ALA A 104 0.33 -5.60 18.72
C ALA A 104 1.72 -5.06 19.08
N GLN A 105 2.49 -5.78 19.91
CA GLN A 105 3.82 -5.34 20.33
C GLN A 105 4.81 -5.35 19.17
N THR A 106 4.93 -6.46 18.44
CA THR A 106 5.91 -6.55 17.34
C THR A 106 5.43 -5.84 16.08
N LYS A 107 4.12 -5.76 15.85
CA LYS A 107 3.53 -4.96 14.78
C LYS A 107 3.81 -3.46 14.95
N THR A 108 3.90 -2.95 16.18
CA THR A 108 4.15 -1.52 16.42
C THR A 108 5.60 -1.19 16.78
N ASP A 109 6.51 -2.17 16.66
CA ASP A 109 7.91 -1.99 16.97
C ASP A 109 8.68 -1.38 15.79
N PRO A 110 9.21 -0.15 15.92
CA PRO A 110 9.87 0.56 14.83
C PRO A 110 11.13 -0.13 14.31
N GLN A 111 11.73 -1.09 15.04
CA GLN A 111 12.91 -1.80 14.56
C GLN A 111 12.65 -2.64 13.29
N PHE A 112 11.37 -2.96 13.01
CA PHE A 112 10.99 -3.71 11.81
C PHE A 112 10.82 -2.83 10.57
N TYR A 113 10.70 -1.52 10.75
CA TYR A 113 10.32 -0.58 9.70
C TYR A 113 11.52 0.25 9.23
N GLY A 114 11.98 -0.01 8.01
CA GLY A 114 13.01 0.78 7.33
C GLY A 114 12.41 1.86 6.42
N GLY A 115 13.28 2.63 5.75
CA GLY A 115 12.86 3.68 4.82
C GLY A 115 12.27 4.92 5.48
N GLU A 116 11.65 5.77 4.66
CA GLU A 116 10.96 6.99 5.10
C GLU A 116 9.53 7.02 4.54
N PRO A 117 8.50 6.82 5.37
CA PRO A 117 7.13 6.88 4.89
C PRO A 117 6.70 8.32 4.55
N ILE A 118 5.73 8.44 3.65
CA ILE A 118 5.27 9.72 3.08
C ILE A 118 4.88 10.75 4.14
N TRP A 119 4.32 10.34 5.26
CA TRP A 119 3.99 11.25 6.37
C TRP A 119 5.23 11.87 7.03
N ASN A 120 6.35 11.13 7.11
CA ASN A 120 7.62 11.69 7.58
C ASN A 120 8.24 12.61 6.54
N THR A 121 8.22 12.22 5.26
CA THR A 121 8.72 13.02 4.13
C THR A 121 7.99 14.35 3.99
N ALA A 122 6.67 14.32 4.13
CA ALA A 122 5.79 15.49 4.14
C ALA A 122 6.09 16.39 5.35
N HIS A 123 6.15 15.82 6.55
CA HIS A 123 6.38 16.59 7.78
C HIS A 123 7.71 17.34 7.76
N ARG A 124 8.82 16.70 7.35
CA ARG A 124 10.14 17.37 7.28
C ARG A 124 10.19 18.52 6.26
N GLN A 125 9.17 18.64 5.40
CA GLN A 125 9.01 19.69 4.38
C GLN A 125 7.80 20.60 4.67
N GLY A 126 7.34 20.65 5.92
CA GLY A 126 6.33 21.60 6.38
C GLY A 126 4.89 21.27 5.94
N LYS A 127 4.64 20.03 5.48
CA LYS A 127 3.31 19.55 5.14
C LYS A 127 2.67 18.83 6.33
N ARG A 128 1.35 18.94 6.45
CA ARG A 128 0.55 18.30 7.52
C ARG A 128 -0.12 17.03 6.99
N VAL A 129 -0.09 15.94 7.76
CA VAL A 129 -0.61 14.64 7.35
C VAL A 129 -1.49 14.00 8.42
N SER A 130 -2.68 13.57 8.01
CA SER A 130 -3.61 12.82 8.87
C SER A 130 -3.85 11.42 8.29
N VAL A 131 -3.69 10.38 9.12
CA VAL A 131 -3.73 8.99 8.66
C VAL A 131 -4.71 8.15 9.48
N PHE A 132 -5.68 7.53 8.80
CA PHE A 132 -6.66 6.62 9.38
C PHE A 132 -6.24 5.17 9.09
N TYR A 133 -5.61 4.53 10.06
CA TYR A 133 -5.30 3.08 10.09
C TYR A 133 -4.36 2.52 9.02
N TRP A 134 -3.54 3.35 8.36
CA TRP A 134 -2.60 2.83 7.38
C TRP A 134 -1.50 1.99 8.06
N PRO A 135 -1.11 0.82 7.54
CA PRO A 135 0.00 0.03 8.07
C PRO A 135 1.29 0.84 8.23
N GLY A 136 1.80 0.92 9.46
CA GLY A 136 2.99 1.70 9.81
C GLY A 136 2.71 3.12 10.33
N SER A 137 1.48 3.63 10.20
CA SER A 137 1.13 4.98 10.67
C SER A 137 1.04 5.11 12.19
N ASP A 138 0.77 4.00 12.88
CA ASP A 138 0.81 3.85 14.33
C ASP A 138 2.17 3.30 14.83
N VAL A 139 3.22 3.46 14.02
CA VAL A 139 4.61 3.11 14.36
C VAL A 139 5.47 4.36 14.34
N LYS A 140 6.34 4.51 15.35
CA LYS A 140 7.24 5.67 15.48
C LYS A 140 8.48 5.54 14.58
N VAL A 141 8.27 5.37 13.28
CA VAL A 141 9.33 5.21 12.27
C VAL A 141 10.19 6.47 12.25
N ASN A 142 11.52 6.31 12.35
CA ASN A 142 12.48 7.42 12.45
C ASN A 142 12.12 8.43 13.56
N GLY A 143 11.52 7.95 14.66
CA GLY A 143 11.21 8.77 15.81
C GLY A 143 9.93 9.62 15.68
N ARG A 144 9.09 9.39 14.67
CA ARG A 144 7.92 10.24 14.39
C ARG A 144 6.67 9.44 13.98
N TYR A 145 5.51 10.01 14.31
CA TYR A 145 4.18 9.62 13.82
C TYR A 145 3.66 10.70 12.84
N PRO A 146 2.61 10.41 12.03
CA PRO A 146 1.85 11.45 11.36
C PRO A 146 1.31 12.50 12.33
N ASP A 147 0.96 13.70 11.85
CA ASP A 147 0.43 14.78 12.69
C ASP A 147 -0.88 14.37 13.39
N LYS A 148 -1.69 13.54 12.73
CA LYS A 148 -2.82 12.82 13.33
C LYS A 148 -2.84 11.38 12.85
N PHE A 149 -3.01 10.43 13.77
CA PHE A 149 -3.12 9.01 13.43
C PHE A 149 -4.03 8.27 14.40
N PHE A 150 -4.40 7.03 14.05
CA PHE A 150 -5.24 6.16 14.86
C PHE A 150 -4.57 4.81 15.05
N TYR A 151 -4.41 4.39 16.32
CA TYR A 151 -3.92 3.05 16.66
C TYR A 151 -4.91 1.99 16.17
N TYR A 152 -4.45 1.08 15.30
CA TYR A 152 -5.33 0.06 14.74
C TYR A 152 -5.84 -0.89 15.83
N ASP A 153 -4.99 -1.30 16.79
CA ASP A 153 -5.40 -2.26 17.83
C ASP A 153 -6.33 -1.68 18.91
N LYS A 154 -6.58 -0.36 18.90
CA LYS A 154 -7.46 0.28 19.87
C LYS A 154 -8.92 0.05 19.52
N LYS A 155 -9.66 -0.64 20.40
CA LYS A 155 -11.09 -0.93 20.23
C LYS A 155 -12.00 0.08 20.98
N PRO A 156 -13.23 0.32 20.48
CA PRO A 156 -13.77 -0.11 19.18
C PRO A 156 -13.09 0.64 18.02
N HIS A 157 -13.00 -0.01 16.85
CA HIS A 157 -12.55 0.68 15.62
C HIS A 157 -13.59 1.71 15.18
N LEU A 158 -13.13 2.74 14.48
CA LEU A 158 -14.05 3.59 13.71
C LEU A 158 -14.74 2.75 12.62
N THR A 159 -16.06 2.88 12.53
CA THR A 159 -16.83 2.35 11.41
C THR A 159 -16.41 3.03 10.11
N PHE A 160 -16.72 2.41 8.97
CA PHE A 160 -16.42 3.02 7.66
C PHE A 160 -17.03 4.41 7.50
N ASN A 161 -18.29 4.60 7.93
CA ASN A 161 -18.91 5.92 7.95
C ASN A 161 -18.16 6.91 8.84
N GLN A 162 -17.72 6.50 10.03
CA GLN A 162 -16.94 7.36 10.91
C GLN A 162 -15.57 7.72 10.30
N ARG A 163 -14.94 6.83 9.53
CA ARG A 163 -13.72 7.14 8.78
C ARG A 163 -14.01 8.19 7.68
N ILE A 164 -15.11 8.03 6.94
CA ILE A 164 -15.56 9.03 5.95
C ILE A 164 -15.82 10.40 6.60
N GLU A 165 -16.59 10.46 7.69
CA GLU A 165 -16.81 11.72 8.42
C GLU A 165 -15.49 12.31 8.94
N GLY A 166 -14.58 11.46 9.40
CA GLY A 166 -13.24 11.86 9.84
C GLY A 166 -12.45 12.54 8.72
N ILE A 167 -12.39 11.93 7.53
CA ILE A 167 -11.71 12.50 6.36
C ILE A 167 -12.31 13.85 5.98
N VAL A 168 -13.64 13.94 5.92
CA VAL A 168 -14.34 15.20 5.59
C VAL A 168 -14.09 16.26 6.65
N SER A 169 -14.07 15.88 7.94
CA SER A 169 -13.76 16.78 9.05
C SER A 169 -12.33 17.34 8.93
N GLU A 170 -11.34 16.50 8.62
CA GLU A 170 -9.96 16.94 8.39
C GLU A 170 -9.90 17.94 7.22
N MET A 171 -10.56 17.62 6.11
CA MET A 171 -10.63 18.50 4.93
C MET A 171 -11.44 19.78 5.15
N SER A 172 -12.29 19.83 6.17
CA SER A 172 -13.10 21.01 6.51
C SER A 172 -12.38 22.00 7.43
N LEU A 173 -11.20 21.64 7.95
CA LEU A 173 -10.42 22.53 8.81
C LEU A 173 -10.05 23.83 8.07
N PRO A 174 -9.83 24.94 8.82
CA PRO A 174 -9.22 26.16 8.29
C PRO A 174 -7.89 25.86 7.58
N GLU A 175 -7.52 26.62 6.55
CA GLU A 175 -6.34 26.35 5.70
C GLU A 175 -5.02 26.20 6.50
N ASP A 176 -4.87 27.00 7.56
CA ASP A 176 -3.72 26.97 8.47
C ASP A 176 -3.69 25.75 9.40
N GLN A 177 -4.76 24.94 9.45
CA GLN A 177 -4.88 23.70 10.24
C GLN A 177 -5.15 22.45 9.40
N ARG A 178 -5.71 22.60 8.20
CA ARG A 178 -6.03 21.51 7.26
C ARG A 178 -4.80 20.71 6.80
N PRO A 179 -4.81 19.36 6.89
CA PRO A 179 -3.72 18.56 6.39
C PRO A 179 -3.59 18.67 4.86
N ASP A 180 -2.36 18.63 4.35
CA ASP A 180 -2.04 18.55 2.92
C ASP A 180 -2.31 17.14 2.35
N LEU A 181 -2.18 16.12 3.19
CA LEU A 181 -2.43 14.71 2.86
C LEU A 181 -3.33 14.06 3.92
N VAL A 182 -4.42 13.43 3.47
CA VAL A 182 -5.19 12.48 4.27
C VAL A 182 -5.08 11.10 3.66
N MET A 183 -4.69 10.10 4.45
CA MET A 183 -4.67 8.69 4.03
C MET A 183 -5.65 7.89 4.87
N ALA A 184 -6.42 6.98 4.27
CA ALA A 184 -7.33 6.13 5.01
C ALA A 184 -7.38 4.70 4.45
N TYR A 185 -7.42 3.74 5.35
CA TYR A 185 -7.50 2.32 5.04
C TYR A 185 -8.91 1.76 5.33
N PHE A 186 -9.37 0.81 4.51
CA PHE A 186 -10.62 0.07 4.66
C PHE A 186 -10.36 -1.42 4.41
N GLU A 187 -10.78 -2.28 5.35
CA GLU A 187 -10.53 -3.73 5.37
C GLU A 187 -11.34 -4.52 4.31
N GLN A 188 -12.16 -3.86 3.49
CA GLN A 188 -13.02 -4.49 2.49
C GLN A 188 -12.59 -4.06 1.09
N PRO A 189 -12.71 -4.95 0.08
CA PRO A 189 -13.40 -6.25 0.10
C PRO A 189 -12.59 -7.47 0.60
N ASP A 190 -11.32 -7.32 1.00
CA ASP A 190 -10.40 -8.42 1.35
C ASP A 190 -11.02 -9.48 2.26
N ALA A 191 -11.61 -9.08 3.39
CA ALA A 191 -12.17 -10.02 4.35
C ALA A 191 -13.25 -10.93 3.74
N ASN A 192 -14.15 -10.39 2.89
CA ASN A 192 -15.13 -11.22 2.17
C ASN A 192 -14.48 -12.04 1.06
N GLY A 193 -13.46 -11.49 0.40
CA GLY A 193 -12.63 -12.20 -0.57
C GLY A 193 -12.02 -13.45 0.04
N HIS A 194 -11.48 -13.37 1.25
CA HIS A 194 -10.95 -14.51 2.01
C HIS A 194 -12.03 -15.54 2.36
N ASP A 195 -13.11 -15.11 3.00
CA ASP A 195 -14.12 -16.04 3.52
C ASP A 195 -14.92 -16.75 2.43
N PHE A 196 -15.13 -16.10 1.28
CA PHE A 196 -16.08 -16.56 0.26
C PHE A 196 -15.50 -16.66 -1.15
N GLY A 197 -14.31 -16.13 -1.41
CA GLY A 197 -13.68 -16.09 -2.72
C GLY A 197 -13.98 -14.81 -3.52
N PRO A 198 -13.15 -14.49 -4.53
CA PRO A 198 -13.22 -13.22 -5.26
C PRO A 198 -14.51 -13.02 -6.07
N GLN A 199 -15.17 -14.10 -6.49
CA GLN A 199 -16.37 -14.09 -7.36
C GLN A 199 -17.69 -14.37 -6.61
N SER A 200 -17.68 -14.31 -5.27
CA SER A 200 -18.84 -14.67 -4.47
C SER A 200 -19.89 -13.55 -4.39
N LYS A 201 -21.14 -13.90 -4.07
CA LYS A 201 -22.19 -12.90 -3.78
C LYS A 201 -21.87 -12.00 -2.58
N HIS A 202 -21.08 -12.49 -1.62
CA HIS A 202 -20.67 -11.72 -0.44
C HIS A 202 -19.60 -10.69 -0.81
N THR A 203 -18.63 -11.11 -1.61
CA THR A 203 -17.57 -10.24 -2.15
C THR A 203 -18.16 -9.18 -3.07
N ARG A 204 -19.09 -9.57 -3.96
CA ARG A 204 -19.89 -8.63 -4.75
C ARG A 204 -20.53 -7.55 -3.87
N LYS A 205 -21.26 -7.95 -2.84
CA LYS A 205 -21.92 -7.02 -1.92
C LYS A 205 -20.92 -6.09 -1.22
N ALA A 206 -19.76 -6.60 -0.82
CA ALA A 206 -18.71 -5.79 -0.21
C ALA A 206 -18.14 -4.75 -1.18
N VAL A 207 -17.90 -5.14 -2.44
CA VAL A 207 -17.44 -4.24 -3.51
C VAL A 207 -18.47 -3.14 -3.79
N GLU A 208 -19.75 -3.49 -3.97
CA GLU A 208 -20.84 -2.53 -4.21
C GLU A 208 -21.03 -1.57 -3.00
N GLN A 209 -20.78 -2.06 -1.78
CA GLN A 209 -20.81 -1.24 -0.57
C GLN A 209 -19.67 -0.24 -0.49
N VAL A 210 -18.43 -0.63 -0.81
CA VAL A 210 -17.29 0.31 -0.80
C VAL A 210 -17.39 1.34 -1.93
N ASP A 211 -17.93 0.98 -3.10
CA ASP A 211 -18.28 1.94 -4.17
C ASP A 211 -19.26 3.00 -3.66
N SER A 212 -20.35 2.57 -3.01
CA SER A 212 -21.35 3.48 -2.40
C SER A 212 -20.75 4.39 -1.32
N LEU A 213 -19.82 3.87 -0.51
CA LEU A 213 -19.11 4.64 0.51
C LEU A 213 -18.19 5.71 -0.11
N LEU A 214 -17.49 5.38 -1.20
CA LEU A 214 -16.66 6.34 -1.92
C LEU A 214 -17.51 7.43 -2.61
N ASN A 215 -18.67 7.07 -3.18
CA ASN A 215 -19.61 8.06 -3.70
C ASN A 215 -20.09 9.04 -2.62
N MET A 216 -20.38 8.52 -1.42
CA MET A 216 -20.74 9.36 -0.27
C MET A 216 -19.58 10.28 0.14
N LEU A 217 -18.34 9.79 0.16
CA LEU A 217 -17.16 10.61 0.42
C LEU A 217 -17.04 11.74 -0.60
N TYR A 218 -17.11 11.40 -1.88
CA TYR A 218 -17.07 12.36 -2.99
C TYR A 218 -18.11 13.46 -2.83
N PHE A 219 -19.37 13.09 -2.61
CA PHE A 219 -20.46 14.04 -2.44
C PHE A 219 -20.29 14.96 -1.21
N LYS A 220 -19.69 14.45 -0.13
CA LYS A 220 -19.38 15.27 1.05
C LYS A 220 -18.23 16.22 0.78
N LEU A 221 -17.16 15.76 0.13
CA LEU A 221 -16.03 16.60 -0.27
C LEU A 221 -16.46 17.68 -1.28
N SER A 222 -17.38 17.35 -2.20
CA SER A 222 -17.85 18.28 -3.24
C SER A 222 -18.64 19.48 -2.71
N ARG A 223 -19.00 19.47 -1.42
CA ARG A 223 -19.67 20.58 -0.73
C ARG A 223 -18.69 21.54 -0.06
N LEU A 224 -17.40 21.21 -0.05
CA LEU A 224 -16.37 22.08 0.51
C LEU A 224 -16.04 23.21 -0.48
N PRO A 225 -15.78 24.45 0.00
CA PRO A 225 -15.51 25.59 -0.87
C PRO A 225 -14.24 25.43 -1.72
N HIS A 226 -13.29 24.60 -1.26
CA HIS A 226 -12.01 24.30 -1.91
C HIS A 226 -12.00 22.91 -2.58
N PHE A 227 -13.16 22.33 -2.91
CA PHE A 227 -13.23 21.01 -3.54
C PHE A 227 -12.44 20.93 -4.85
N SER A 228 -12.40 22.00 -5.65
CA SER A 228 -11.63 22.07 -6.89
C SER A 228 -10.12 21.88 -6.70
N ASP A 229 -9.64 22.06 -5.46
CA ASP A 229 -8.23 21.92 -5.09
C ASP A 229 -7.92 20.53 -4.49
N ILE A 230 -8.88 19.60 -4.45
CA ILE A 230 -8.69 18.27 -3.85
C ILE A 230 -8.43 17.23 -4.95
N ASN A 231 -7.31 16.53 -4.83
CA ASN A 231 -7.07 15.26 -5.50
C ASN A 231 -7.63 14.11 -4.66
N LEU A 232 -8.42 13.22 -5.27
CA LEU A 232 -8.84 11.96 -4.67
C LEU A 232 -8.15 10.80 -5.40
N VAL A 233 -7.40 10.01 -4.66
CA VAL A 233 -6.71 8.80 -5.13
C VAL A 233 -7.28 7.60 -4.40
N VAL A 234 -7.68 6.57 -5.14
CA VAL A 234 -8.14 5.28 -4.62
C VAL A 234 -7.18 4.20 -5.10
N VAL A 235 -6.63 3.45 -4.15
CA VAL A 235 -5.69 2.35 -4.39
C VAL A 235 -6.17 1.08 -3.71
N SER A 236 -5.52 -0.02 -4.05
CA SER A 236 -5.49 -1.23 -3.24
C SER A 236 -4.06 -1.76 -3.17
N ASP A 237 -3.80 -2.61 -2.21
CA ASP A 237 -2.51 -3.21 -1.92
C ASP A 237 -2.25 -4.49 -2.71
N HIS A 238 -3.29 -5.28 -2.99
CA HIS A 238 -3.23 -6.47 -3.83
C HIS A 238 -4.62 -6.89 -4.34
N GLY A 239 -4.64 -7.87 -5.24
CA GLY A 239 -5.86 -8.57 -5.65
C GLY A 239 -6.20 -9.77 -4.77
N MET A 240 -6.89 -10.75 -5.36
CA MET A 240 -7.40 -11.95 -4.66
C MET A 240 -7.58 -13.11 -5.65
N ALA A 241 -7.13 -14.30 -5.26
CA ALA A 241 -7.28 -15.54 -6.02
C ALA A 241 -8.11 -16.57 -5.24
N TRP A 242 -8.86 -17.40 -5.95
CA TRP A 242 -9.61 -18.52 -5.36
C TRP A 242 -8.68 -19.68 -5.01
N VAL A 243 -8.91 -20.33 -3.86
CA VAL A 243 -8.21 -21.53 -3.40
C VAL A 243 -9.25 -22.58 -3.04
N PRO A 244 -9.32 -23.71 -3.78
CA PRO A 244 -10.11 -24.88 -3.41
C PRO A 244 -9.62 -25.54 -2.11
N GLN A 245 -10.49 -26.26 -1.42
CA GLN A 245 -10.17 -26.92 -0.15
C GLN A 245 -9.08 -28.00 -0.30
N GLU A 246 -9.04 -28.65 -1.46
CA GLU A 246 -8.12 -29.71 -1.85
C GLU A 246 -6.70 -29.23 -2.21
N HIS A 247 -6.50 -27.92 -2.38
CA HIS A 247 -5.23 -27.34 -2.84
C HIS A 247 -4.29 -26.93 -1.67
N ALA A 248 -4.34 -27.69 -0.57
CA ALA A 248 -3.38 -27.58 0.52
C ALA A 248 -2.16 -28.49 0.28
N ILE A 249 -0.96 -27.90 0.28
CA ILE A 249 0.30 -28.63 0.12
C ILE A 249 0.97 -28.77 1.49
N ALA A 250 0.94 -29.99 2.05
CA ALA A 250 1.58 -30.33 3.31
C ALA A 250 3.09 -30.62 3.10
N ILE A 251 3.94 -29.75 3.63
CA ILE A 251 5.40 -29.82 3.44
C ILE A 251 6.14 -30.49 4.60
N LYS A 252 5.58 -30.49 5.82
CA LYS A 252 6.31 -31.00 7.00
C LYS A 252 6.64 -32.48 6.91
N LYS A 253 5.84 -33.27 6.21
CA LYS A 253 6.11 -34.71 6.01
C LYS A 253 7.41 -34.98 5.22
N TYR A 254 7.94 -34.00 4.50
CA TYR A 254 9.22 -34.10 3.78
C TYR A 254 10.41 -33.55 4.57
N LEU A 255 10.16 -32.93 5.72
CA LEU A 255 11.16 -32.19 6.49
C LEU A 255 11.43 -32.90 7.81
N LYS A 256 12.70 -32.93 8.22
CA LYS A 256 13.06 -33.40 9.55
C LYS A 256 13.08 -32.23 10.55
N PRO A 257 12.52 -32.39 11.77
CA PRO A 257 12.48 -31.30 12.76
C PRO A 257 13.85 -30.67 13.04
N GLU A 258 14.92 -31.47 13.07
CA GLU A 258 16.29 -31.01 13.32
C GLU A 258 16.89 -30.17 12.18
N TRP A 259 16.23 -30.06 11.02
CA TRP A 259 16.64 -29.17 9.94
C TRP A 259 16.06 -27.77 10.08
N ILE A 260 15.00 -27.62 10.88
CA ILE A 260 14.12 -26.45 10.88
C ILE A 260 14.35 -25.62 12.14
N ARG A 261 14.50 -24.32 11.97
CA ARG A 261 14.44 -23.34 13.05
C ARG A 261 13.04 -22.76 13.17
N LYS A 262 12.42 -22.37 12.06
CA LYS A 262 11.07 -21.82 12.00
C LYS A 262 10.48 -22.00 10.61
N ILE A 263 9.15 -22.13 10.53
CA ILE A 263 8.36 -22.03 9.31
C ILE A 263 7.34 -20.92 9.55
N SER A 264 7.14 -20.03 8.58
CA SER A 264 6.21 -18.89 8.68
C SER A 264 5.60 -18.56 7.33
N GLY A 265 4.31 -18.22 7.32
CA GLY A 265 3.56 -17.91 6.09
C GLY A 265 3.14 -19.14 5.27
N SER A 266 2.21 -18.92 4.35
CA SER A 266 1.64 -19.92 3.43
C SER A 266 1.83 -19.58 1.96
N VAL A 267 1.83 -18.29 1.61
CA VAL A 267 2.01 -17.76 0.25
C VAL A 267 2.87 -16.47 0.30
N PRO A 268 4.18 -16.55 0.07
CA PRO A 268 4.98 -17.77 0.13
C PRO A 268 5.12 -18.29 1.57
N CYS A 269 5.55 -19.54 1.68
CA CYS A 269 6.03 -20.10 2.93
C CYS A 269 7.54 -19.90 3.07
N ASN A 270 7.95 -19.22 4.14
CA ASN A 270 9.35 -18.97 4.48
C ASN A 270 9.84 -20.01 5.50
N ILE A 271 10.91 -20.72 5.14
CA ILE A 271 11.55 -21.73 6.00
C ILE A 271 12.93 -21.22 6.43
N TYR A 272 13.09 -21.06 7.75
CA TYR A 272 14.34 -20.70 8.40
C TYR A 272 14.98 -22.00 8.89
N VAL A 273 16.22 -22.26 8.49
CA VAL A 273 16.85 -23.56 8.68
C VAL A 273 17.93 -23.53 9.75
N GLN A 274 18.22 -24.70 10.33
CA GLN A 274 19.41 -24.87 11.16
C GLN A 274 20.68 -24.74 10.31
N LYS A 275 21.79 -24.31 10.93
CA LYS A 275 23.07 -24.12 10.22
C LYS A 275 23.46 -25.39 9.44
N GLY A 276 23.75 -25.24 8.16
CA GLY A 276 24.14 -26.36 7.28
C GLY A 276 22.97 -27.22 6.76
N CYS A 277 21.72 -26.86 7.04
CA CYS A 277 20.55 -27.63 6.59
C CYS A 277 19.83 -27.08 5.35
N GLU A 278 20.21 -25.91 4.83
CA GLU A 278 19.58 -25.27 3.66
C GLU A 278 19.46 -26.22 2.46
N GLN A 279 20.56 -26.86 2.06
CA GLN A 279 20.55 -27.78 0.91
C GLN A 279 19.66 -29.01 1.14
N LYS A 280 19.55 -29.49 2.39
CA LYS A 280 18.70 -30.63 2.73
C LYS A 280 17.22 -30.27 2.58
N VAL A 281 16.82 -29.12 3.11
CA VAL A 281 15.45 -28.60 3.01
C VAL A 281 15.09 -28.33 1.54
N TYR A 282 15.96 -27.63 0.80
CA TYR A 282 15.77 -27.37 -0.63
C TYR A 282 15.60 -28.67 -1.43
N ALA A 283 16.50 -29.64 -1.26
CA ALA A 283 16.44 -30.90 -1.99
C ALA A 283 15.19 -31.74 -1.67
N ALA A 284 14.67 -31.65 -0.45
CA ALA A 284 13.46 -32.35 -0.03
C ALA A 284 12.18 -31.80 -0.65
N LEU A 285 12.16 -30.51 -1.02
CA LEU A 285 10.96 -29.81 -1.46
C LEU A 285 10.95 -29.44 -2.95
N LYS A 286 12.12 -29.32 -3.60
CA LYS A 286 12.25 -28.76 -4.96
C LYS A 286 11.48 -29.48 -6.07
N ASN A 287 11.09 -30.73 -5.86
CA ASN A 287 10.39 -31.56 -6.84
C ASN A 287 8.92 -31.80 -6.43
N LEU A 288 8.41 -31.07 -5.45
CA LEU A 288 6.98 -31.13 -5.13
C LEU A 288 6.18 -30.49 -6.26
N ASP A 289 5.05 -31.11 -6.58
CA ASP A 289 4.12 -30.56 -7.56
C ASP A 289 3.50 -29.24 -7.04
N HIS A 290 3.16 -28.35 -7.96
CA HIS A 290 2.49 -27.07 -7.68
C HIS A 290 3.24 -26.09 -6.76
N VAL A 291 4.56 -26.23 -6.65
CA VAL A 291 5.41 -25.26 -5.95
C VAL A 291 6.65 -24.93 -6.74
N GLN A 292 7.10 -23.69 -6.60
CA GLN A 292 8.45 -23.27 -6.89
C GLN A 292 9.20 -23.15 -5.57
N VAL A 293 10.35 -23.81 -5.48
CA VAL A 293 11.20 -23.74 -4.29
C VAL A 293 12.48 -23.03 -4.64
N TRP A 294 12.79 -21.97 -3.90
CA TRP A 294 14.00 -21.20 -4.05
C TRP A 294 14.79 -21.21 -2.76
N LYS A 295 16.11 -21.24 -2.87
CA LYS A 295 16.93 -20.68 -1.81
C LYS A 295 16.83 -19.16 -1.89
N ARG A 296 17.02 -18.47 -0.77
CA ARG A 296 16.88 -17.01 -0.71
C ARG A 296 17.60 -16.26 -1.83
N LYS A 297 18.85 -16.63 -2.11
CA LYS A 297 19.69 -16.01 -3.15
C LYS A 297 19.27 -16.34 -4.60
N ASP A 298 18.44 -17.36 -4.78
CA ASP A 298 18.03 -17.88 -6.08
C ASP A 298 16.58 -17.47 -6.41
N VAL A 299 15.96 -16.60 -5.59
CA VAL A 299 14.65 -16.01 -5.89
C VAL A 299 14.76 -15.16 -7.17
N PRO A 300 13.79 -15.25 -8.11
CA PRO A 300 13.84 -14.49 -9.35
C PRO A 300 13.99 -12.98 -9.14
N HIS A 301 14.97 -12.37 -9.84
CA HIS A 301 15.33 -10.97 -9.65
C HIS A 301 14.17 -9.97 -9.86
N TYR A 302 13.24 -10.27 -10.77
CA TYR A 302 12.08 -9.40 -11.05
C TYR A 302 11.12 -9.27 -9.86
N LEU A 303 11.19 -10.16 -8.88
CA LEU A 303 10.38 -10.07 -7.66
C LEU A 303 10.94 -9.04 -6.67
N HIS A 304 12.16 -8.54 -6.89
CA HIS A 304 12.85 -7.62 -5.98
C HIS A 304 12.82 -8.14 -4.53
N TYR A 305 13.09 -9.45 -4.38
CA TYR A 305 12.98 -10.21 -3.13
C TYR A 305 14.11 -11.25 -3.07
N GLY A 306 14.77 -11.41 -1.93
CA GLY A 306 15.85 -12.38 -1.71
C GLY A 306 17.16 -11.83 -1.12
N SER A 307 17.22 -10.56 -0.71
CA SER A 307 18.42 -9.96 -0.10
C SER A 307 18.28 -9.73 1.41
N ASN A 308 17.06 -9.44 1.89
CA ASN A 308 16.81 -9.13 3.29
C ASN A 308 16.98 -10.36 4.19
N PRO A 309 17.71 -10.26 5.32
CA PRO A 309 17.93 -11.38 6.23
C PRO A 309 16.66 -11.90 6.93
N ARG A 310 15.55 -11.14 6.89
CA ARG A 310 14.24 -11.55 7.41
C ARG A 310 13.47 -12.46 6.45
N ILE A 311 13.96 -12.63 5.23
CA ILE A 311 13.43 -13.62 4.29
C ILE A 311 14.03 -14.99 4.67
N GLY A 312 13.20 -16.04 4.63
CA GLY A 312 13.61 -17.40 4.96
C GLY A 312 14.77 -17.90 4.08
N ASP A 313 15.54 -18.85 4.60
CA ASP A 313 16.68 -19.43 3.86
C ASP A 313 16.19 -20.24 2.65
N VAL A 314 15.02 -20.88 2.77
CA VAL A 314 14.29 -21.54 1.68
C VAL A 314 12.88 -20.99 1.61
N ILE A 315 12.44 -20.62 0.42
CA ILE A 315 11.12 -20.09 0.11
C ILE A 315 10.37 -21.16 -0.70
N VAL A 316 9.17 -21.49 -0.25
CA VAL A 316 8.23 -22.34 -1.00
C VAL A 316 7.10 -21.45 -1.48
N ASN A 317 7.11 -21.15 -2.78
CA ASN A 317 6.10 -20.34 -3.46
C ASN A 317 5.12 -21.29 -4.17
N PRO A 318 3.87 -21.45 -3.68
CA PRO A 318 2.90 -22.27 -4.37
C PRO A 318 2.45 -21.61 -5.68
N GLU A 319 2.05 -22.44 -6.65
CA GLU A 319 1.32 -21.98 -7.83
C GLU A 319 0.00 -21.31 -7.42
N ILE A 320 -0.55 -20.47 -8.30
CA ILE A 320 -1.84 -19.81 -8.04
C ILE A 320 -2.91 -20.85 -7.69
N SER A 321 -3.79 -20.49 -6.75
CA SER A 321 -4.83 -21.39 -6.22
C SER A 321 -4.33 -22.53 -5.33
N TYR A 322 -3.04 -22.59 -4.99
CA TYR A 322 -2.49 -23.49 -3.96
C TYR A 322 -1.95 -22.74 -2.76
N VAL A 323 -1.95 -23.39 -1.60
CA VAL A 323 -1.37 -22.84 -0.36
C VAL A 323 -0.55 -23.89 0.37
N ILE A 324 0.52 -23.45 1.05
CA ILE A 324 1.26 -24.32 1.94
C ILE A 324 0.53 -24.44 3.27
N SER A 325 0.08 -25.66 3.62
CA SER A 325 -0.60 -25.95 4.87
C SER A 325 -0.50 -27.44 5.21
N ASP A 326 -0.09 -27.75 6.44
CA ASP A 326 -0.09 -29.12 6.98
C ASP A 326 -1.41 -29.48 7.69
N THR A 327 -2.37 -28.56 7.72
CA THR A 327 -3.71 -28.78 8.26
C THR A 327 -4.77 -28.54 7.18
N PRO A 328 -5.95 -29.17 7.28
CA PRO A 328 -7.05 -28.89 6.36
C PRO A 328 -7.36 -27.40 6.28
N ILE A 329 -7.58 -26.91 5.06
CA ILE A 329 -8.01 -25.54 4.79
C ILE A 329 -9.50 -25.52 4.44
N LYS A 330 -10.13 -24.35 4.50
CA LYS A 330 -11.44 -24.13 3.88
C LYS A 330 -11.23 -23.56 2.48
N ALA A 331 -12.13 -23.87 1.56
CA ALA A 331 -12.17 -23.17 0.28
C ALA A 331 -12.48 -21.68 0.52
N GLY A 332 -11.82 -20.79 -0.22
CA GLY A 332 -11.90 -19.35 0.00
C GLY A 332 -10.96 -18.57 -0.91
N GLY A 333 -10.71 -17.32 -0.56
CA GLY A 333 -9.72 -16.48 -1.24
C GLY A 333 -8.37 -16.47 -0.53
N THR A 334 -7.29 -16.28 -1.29
CA THR A 334 -6.02 -15.84 -0.75
C THR A 334 -5.24 -14.98 -1.76
N HIS A 335 -4.15 -14.40 -1.29
CA HIS A 335 -3.26 -13.52 -2.03
C HIS A 335 -1.83 -13.75 -1.52
N GLY A 336 -0.82 -13.07 -2.09
CA GLY A 336 0.59 -13.28 -1.78
C GLY A 336 1.39 -13.93 -2.90
N PHE A 337 0.73 -14.32 -3.99
CA PHE A 337 1.34 -14.94 -5.16
C PHE A 337 2.19 -13.95 -5.96
N ASP A 338 2.79 -14.45 -7.04
CA ASP A 338 3.57 -13.66 -8.01
C ASP A 338 2.78 -12.43 -8.48
N PRO A 339 3.35 -11.21 -8.39
CA PRO A 339 2.67 -9.99 -8.79
C PRO A 339 2.40 -9.87 -10.29
N GLN A 340 3.03 -10.68 -11.15
CA GLN A 340 2.71 -10.70 -12.59
C GLN A 340 1.36 -11.37 -12.90
N LEU A 341 0.79 -12.09 -11.94
CA LEU A 341 -0.53 -12.71 -12.09
C LEU A 341 -1.63 -11.63 -12.03
N PRO A 342 -2.51 -11.54 -13.04
CA PRO A 342 -3.60 -10.56 -13.04
C PRO A 342 -4.51 -10.64 -11.82
N GLU A 343 -4.62 -11.81 -11.19
CA GLU A 343 -5.39 -12.01 -9.96
C GLU A 343 -4.84 -11.20 -8.78
N MET A 344 -3.54 -10.88 -8.79
CA MET A 344 -2.87 -10.11 -7.76
C MET A 344 -2.86 -8.61 -8.04
N HIS A 345 -3.21 -8.17 -9.26
CA HIS A 345 -3.27 -6.75 -9.57
C HIS A 345 -4.38 -6.05 -8.77
N ALA A 346 -4.06 -4.88 -8.25
CA ALA A 346 -4.92 -4.02 -7.45
C ALA A 346 -5.53 -2.89 -8.29
N ILE A 347 -6.57 -2.24 -7.79
CA ILE A 347 -7.16 -1.06 -8.44
C ILE A 347 -6.30 0.21 -8.25
N PHE A 348 -6.28 1.07 -9.27
CA PHE A 348 -5.90 2.48 -9.15
C PHE A 348 -6.95 3.37 -9.84
N ARG A 349 -7.47 4.35 -9.11
CA ARG A 349 -8.26 5.44 -9.67
C ARG A 349 -7.79 6.75 -9.08
N ALA A 350 -7.76 7.81 -9.88
CA ALA A 350 -7.47 9.13 -9.36
C ALA A 350 -8.19 10.21 -10.16
N PHE A 351 -8.69 11.26 -9.52
CA PHE A 351 -9.11 12.47 -10.21
C PHE A 351 -8.80 13.69 -9.35
N GLY A 352 -8.76 14.86 -9.97
CA GLY A 352 -8.48 16.11 -9.27
C GLY A 352 -7.79 17.14 -10.16
N PRO A 353 -7.41 18.29 -9.58
CA PRO A 353 -6.77 19.38 -10.31
C PRO A 353 -5.47 18.94 -10.99
N ASP A 354 -4.72 17.98 -10.43
CA ASP A 354 -3.40 17.56 -10.94
C ASP A 354 -3.45 16.38 -11.92
N PHE A 355 -4.59 15.70 -12.04
CA PHE A 355 -4.72 14.49 -12.85
C PHE A 355 -5.34 14.76 -14.22
N ARG A 356 -4.82 14.10 -15.27
CA ARG A 356 -5.46 14.00 -16.59
C ARG A 356 -6.62 13.02 -16.55
N HIS A 357 -7.46 13.05 -17.59
CA HIS A 357 -8.49 12.05 -17.80
C HIS A 357 -7.97 11.04 -18.82
N CYS A 358 -7.51 9.88 -18.35
CA CYS A 358 -6.85 8.90 -19.21
C CYS A 358 -6.83 7.50 -18.60
N ASN A 359 -6.87 6.49 -19.47
CA ASN A 359 -6.55 5.11 -19.11
C ASN A 359 -5.06 4.90 -19.39
N ILE A 360 -4.34 4.33 -18.42
CA ILE A 360 -2.92 4.01 -18.58
C ILE A 360 -2.68 2.52 -18.30
N PRO A 361 -1.57 1.94 -18.78
CA PRO A 361 -1.19 0.57 -18.42
C PRO A 361 -1.07 0.38 -16.90
N HIS A 362 -1.13 -0.88 -16.47
CA HIS A 362 -0.84 -1.20 -15.08
C HIS A 362 0.61 -0.83 -14.75
N PHE A 363 0.83 -0.28 -13.56
CA PHE A 363 2.14 0.19 -13.12
C PHE A 363 2.45 -0.30 -11.70
N ARG A 364 3.69 -0.19 -11.24
CA ARG A 364 4.14 -0.81 -9.99
C ARG A 364 3.74 0.06 -8.80
N ASN A 365 3.35 -0.57 -7.69
CA ASN A 365 2.92 0.17 -6.51
C ASN A 365 4.04 0.98 -5.82
N VAL A 366 5.31 0.68 -6.08
CA VAL A 366 6.47 1.51 -5.67
C VAL A 366 6.39 2.92 -6.26
N ASP A 367 5.75 3.10 -7.42
CA ASP A 367 5.66 4.38 -8.11
C ASP A 367 4.61 5.32 -7.45
N VAL A 368 3.79 4.83 -6.51
CA VAL A 368 2.79 5.65 -5.80
C VAL A 368 3.44 6.65 -4.84
N TYR A 369 4.54 6.30 -4.17
CA TYR A 369 5.23 7.23 -3.28
C TYR A 369 5.79 8.48 -3.99
N PRO A 370 6.56 8.36 -5.10
CA PRO A 370 7.01 9.54 -5.83
C PRO A 370 5.84 10.31 -6.46
N LEU A 371 4.73 9.65 -6.83
CA LEU A 371 3.48 10.33 -7.20
C LEU A 371 2.96 11.22 -6.07
N LEU A 372 2.82 10.69 -4.85
CA LEU A 372 2.37 11.47 -3.70
C LEU A 372 3.32 12.63 -3.39
N CYS A 373 4.64 12.43 -3.51
CA CYS A 373 5.62 13.50 -3.36
C CYS A 373 5.41 14.61 -4.41
N LYS A 374 5.18 14.24 -5.68
CA LYS A 374 4.89 15.18 -6.77
C LYS A 374 3.61 15.98 -6.52
N LEU A 375 2.53 15.34 -6.09
CA LEU A 375 1.25 16.02 -5.77
C LEU A 375 1.41 17.01 -4.60
N LEU A 376 2.19 16.64 -3.58
CA LEU A 376 2.46 17.48 -2.43
C LEU A 376 3.51 18.58 -2.69
N LYS A 377 4.17 18.54 -3.85
CA LYS A 377 5.29 19.43 -4.25
C LYS A 377 6.42 19.35 -3.22
N ILE A 378 6.84 18.13 -2.89
CA ILE A 378 7.93 17.83 -1.95
C ILE A 378 8.95 16.90 -2.58
N GLU A 379 10.20 16.98 -2.11
CA GLU A 379 11.29 16.11 -2.56
C GLU A 379 11.19 14.72 -1.92
N PRO A 380 11.15 13.64 -2.71
CA PRO A 380 11.06 12.28 -2.20
C PRO A 380 12.36 11.89 -1.46
N ALA A 381 12.26 10.98 -0.49
CA ALA A 381 13.42 10.24 0.00
C ALA A 381 13.89 9.21 -1.07
N THR A 382 15.07 8.62 -0.88
CA THR A 382 15.54 7.52 -1.74
C THR A 382 14.51 6.39 -1.72
N ASN A 383 14.06 5.99 -2.91
CA ASN A 383 13.02 4.98 -3.11
C ASN A 383 13.28 4.21 -4.42
N ASP A 384 12.51 3.14 -4.65
CA ASP A 384 12.62 2.24 -5.81
C ASP A 384 11.63 2.60 -6.94
N GLY A 385 10.77 3.59 -6.74
CA GLY A 385 9.78 4.03 -7.72
C GLY A 385 10.35 4.97 -8.78
N ASP A 386 9.71 5.01 -9.94
CA ASP A 386 10.04 5.91 -11.05
C ASP A 386 8.82 6.69 -11.52
N LEU A 387 8.82 8.01 -11.24
CA LEU A 387 7.75 8.90 -11.66
C LEU A 387 7.58 8.96 -13.19
N ASN A 388 8.63 8.66 -13.97
CA ASN A 388 8.54 8.69 -15.42
C ASN A 388 7.60 7.64 -16.01
N GLU A 389 7.46 6.50 -15.33
CA GLU A 389 6.53 5.42 -15.72
C GLU A 389 5.07 5.89 -15.69
N ILE A 390 4.77 6.85 -14.82
CA ILE A 390 3.41 7.28 -14.53
C ILE A 390 3.13 8.75 -14.84
N LYS A 391 4.13 9.54 -15.27
CA LYS A 391 3.99 10.98 -15.53
C LYS A 391 2.85 11.35 -16.50
N MET A 392 2.48 10.43 -17.40
CA MET A 392 1.40 10.65 -18.36
C MET A 392 0.03 10.85 -17.70
N MET A 393 -0.14 10.43 -16.44
CA MET A 393 -1.38 10.64 -15.69
C MET A 393 -1.51 12.07 -15.13
N LEU A 394 -0.42 12.85 -15.12
CA LEU A 394 -0.36 14.17 -14.48
C LEU A 394 -0.52 15.29 -15.51
N LYS A 395 -1.25 16.35 -15.13
CA LYS A 395 -1.24 17.62 -15.86
C LYS A 395 0.13 18.30 -15.71
N GLU A 396 0.47 19.12 -16.70
CA GLU A 396 1.77 19.82 -16.75
C GLU A 396 1.90 20.92 -15.69
#